data_AF-R9MGT5-F1
#
_entry.id   AF-R9MGT5-F1
#
_cell.length_a   1.000
_cell.length_b   1.000
_cell.length_c   1.000
_cell.angle_alpha   90.00
_cell.angle_beta   90.00
_cell.angle_gamma   90.00
#
_symmetry.space_group_name_H-M   'P 1'
#
loop_
_entity.id
_entity.type
_entity.pdbx_description
1 polymer ?
#
loop_
_entity_poly.entity_id
_entity_poly.type
_entity_poly.pdbx_seq_one_letter_code
_entity_poly.pdbx_strand_id
1 'polypeptide(L)'
;MKTLKGLYSLILTAALIAGLAIPAMAADTGFSDVPAEAWYAEAAVWCRDHGMMSGTSGNTFSPSAVMTRAMLAAVLYRAAGSPAVTGNADFSDVPADAYYNRAVNWASANRIISGYGSRLFGSNAPVTREQAAAILWRYDGSPAAERGTDFADESSIASYAGQAVDWVRAEGIISGVDGNRFVPRGQATRAQVAVILHRYLTRGTAVTPPADNAQSEDTASGISSQDSVSRSTDFDLEKGTVTLNNGIEMPILGIGTYTLSSEQAENSVYWALRDGYRLIDTARIYGNEEGVGRGIRRAIDEGLVTRGEIFVTTKMWTSDYENGAAAIDASLRRLGLDYIDLMILHHSQPGSDVGAYQAMEQAVSEGKLRSIGLSNYYTAADFDRLVNAAAIPPALLQNETHPHYQSTAMKEHLKQYGTVLESWYPLGGRGHTQELFNDSTISSIAAAHGKTPAQVLLRWHLQAGNIAIPGSSSEAHIQENFEIFDFALTDAEMQRIAAMDQNRRHSSY
;
A
#
# COMPACT_ATOMS: atom_id res chain seq x y z
N MET A 1 22.86 16.55 74.25
CA MET A 1 22.13 17.48 73.37
C MET A 1 21.41 16.62 72.34
N LYS A 2 20.18 16.22 72.66
CA LYS A 2 18.90 16.81 72.18
C LYS A 2 18.64 16.46 70.70
N THR A 3 17.58 15.77 70.26
CA THR A 3 16.38 15.20 70.93
C THR A 3 15.52 14.47 69.87
N LEU A 4 14.88 13.35 70.27
CA LEU A 4 13.55 12.81 69.87
C LEU A 4 13.32 12.40 68.40
N LYS A 5 12.92 11.18 68.00
CA LYS A 5 11.98 10.17 68.57
C LYS A 5 10.64 10.75 69.05
N GLY A 6 9.61 10.57 68.23
CA GLY A 6 8.19 10.60 68.59
C GLY A 6 7.37 10.02 67.43
N LEU A 7 6.35 9.17 67.51
CA LEU A 7 5.91 8.00 68.30
C LEU A 7 4.41 7.83 67.94
N TYR A 8 3.91 6.59 67.91
CA TYR A 8 2.50 6.12 67.77
C TYR A 8 1.95 6.02 66.33
N SER A 9 1.56 4.87 65.77
CA SER A 9 0.76 3.68 66.20
C SER A 9 -0.76 3.91 66.26
N LEU A 10 -1.43 3.26 65.28
CA LEU A 10 -2.80 2.71 65.19
C LEU A 10 -4.04 3.56 65.57
N ILE A 11 -4.98 3.69 64.62
CA ILE A 11 -6.34 3.08 64.60
C ILE A 11 -7.10 3.48 63.32
N LEU A 12 -7.69 2.49 62.63
CA LEU A 12 -8.69 2.61 61.55
C LEU A 12 -9.95 3.37 62.01
N THR A 13 -10.54 4.23 61.16
CA THR A 13 -11.93 4.07 60.64
C THR A 13 -12.34 5.14 59.62
N ALA A 14 -12.69 4.66 58.42
CA ALA A 14 -13.84 5.02 57.57
C ALA A 14 -14.06 6.45 56.97
N ALA A 15 -14.16 6.43 55.61
CA ALA A 15 -14.96 7.25 54.68
C ALA A 15 -14.54 8.72 54.45
N LEU A 16 -14.49 9.28 53.24
CA LEU A 16 -15.44 9.16 52.13
C LEU A 16 -14.76 9.67 50.81
N ILE A 17 -14.92 8.89 49.75
CA ILE A 17 -15.03 9.26 48.32
C ILE A 17 -14.39 10.60 47.87
N ALA A 18 -13.21 10.50 47.25
CA ALA A 18 -12.86 11.30 46.08
C ALA A 18 -11.83 10.48 45.27
N GLY A 19 -12.32 9.70 44.31
CA GLY A 19 -11.48 9.03 43.32
C GLY A 19 -10.84 10.07 42.40
N LEU A 20 -9.73 10.66 42.82
CA LEU A 20 -8.77 11.24 41.89
C LEU A 20 -7.90 10.08 41.42
N ALA A 21 -8.30 9.48 40.29
CA ALA A 21 -7.38 8.69 39.50
C ALA A 21 -6.22 9.61 39.13
N ILE A 22 -5.06 9.41 39.74
CA ILE A 22 -3.81 9.93 39.19
C ILE A 22 -3.62 9.12 37.90
N PRO A 23 -3.68 9.74 36.71
CA PRO A 23 -3.40 9.00 35.49
C PRO A 23 -1.95 8.51 35.61
N ALA A 24 -1.74 7.20 35.43
CA ALA A 24 -0.41 6.69 35.17
C ALA A 24 0.11 7.48 33.96
N MET A 25 1.17 8.27 34.15
CA MET A 25 1.78 8.99 33.05
C MET A 25 2.20 7.94 32.02
N ALA A 26 1.62 7.99 30.82
CA ALA A 26 2.06 7.16 29.71
C ALA A 26 3.56 7.36 29.57
N ALA A 27 4.33 6.26 29.62
CA ALA A 27 5.77 6.34 29.45
C ALA A 27 6.06 6.98 28.08
N ASP A 28 6.73 8.13 28.07
CA ASP A 28 7.08 8.82 26.84
C ASP A 28 8.06 7.95 26.05
N THR A 29 7.59 7.40 24.94
CA THR A 29 8.39 6.57 24.04
C THR A 29 9.37 7.43 23.24
N GLY A 30 9.24 8.76 23.26
CA GLY A 30 10.00 9.70 22.44
C GLY A 30 9.72 9.58 20.94
N PHE A 31 8.70 8.79 20.56
CA PHE A 31 8.24 8.63 19.20
C PHE A 31 6.72 8.82 19.14
N SER A 32 6.25 9.75 18.31
CA SER A 32 4.84 10.07 18.14
C SER A 32 4.00 8.92 17.56
N ASP A 33 4.65 7.94 16.92
CA ASP A 33 4.05 6.77 16.29
C ASP A 33 4.42 5.46 17.00
N VAL A 34 4.91 5.54 18.24
CA VAL A 34 5.10 4.37 19.12
C VAL A 34 4.23 4.58 20.35
N PRO A 35 2.97 4.09 20.35
CA PRO A 35 2.16 4.06 21.55
C PRO A 35 2.87 3.29 22.66
N ALA A 36 2.78 3.75 23.92
CA ALA A 36 3.49 3.15 25.04
C ALA A 36 3.09 1.67 25.27
N GLU A 37 1.87 1.33 24.90
CA GLU A 37 1.26 0.00 24.98
C GLU A 37 1.53 -0.90 23.77
N ALA A 38 2.18 -0.39 22.73
CA ALA A 38 2.46 -1.20 21.54
C ALA A 38 3.41 -2.36 21.88
N TRP A 39 3.15 -3.54 21.30
CA TRP A 39 3.92 -4.77 21.55
C TRP A 39 5.43 -4.66 21.23
N TYR A 40 5.83 -3.62 20.49
CA TYR A 40 7.21 -3.31 20.11
C TYR A 40 7.76 -2.05 20.78
N ALA A 41 7.00 -1.35 21.62
CA ALA A 41 7.35 -0.04 22.14
C ALA A 41 8.68 -0.05 22.91
N GLU A 42 8.82 -1.00 23.84
CA GLU A 42 10.05 -1.21 24.61
C GLU A 42 11.25 -1.46 23.69
N ALA A 43 11.09 -2.34 22.70
CA ALA A 43 12.16 -2.69 21.78
C ALA A 43 12.57 -1.50 20.88
N ALA A 44 11.61 -0.70 20.43
CA ALA A 44 11.85 0.50 19.63
C ALA A 44 12.64 1.55 20.42
N VAL A 45 12.24 1.81 21.66
CA VAL A 45 12.95 2.71 22.59
C VAL A 45 14.36 2.19 22.87
N TRP A 46 14.48 0.90 23.19
CA TRP A 46 15.77 0.28 23.50
C TRP A 46 16.74 0.36 22.32
N CYS A 47 16.27 0.06 21.10
CA CYS A 47 17.10 0.13 19.89
C CYS A 47 17.53 1.57 19.56
N ARG A 48 16.71 2.58 19.89
CA ARG A 48 17.09 3.99 19.78
C ARG A 48 18.18 4.34 20.77
N ASP A 49 17.98 4.02 22.04
CA ASP A 49 18.88 4.42 23.13
C ASP A 49 20.26 3.77 23.02
N HIS A 50 20.34 2.60 22.37
CA HIS A 50 21.60 1.91 22.06
C HIS A 50 22.16 2.23 20.66
N GLY A 51 21.57 3.21 19.94
CA GLY A 51 22.09 3.72 18.66
C GLY A 51 21.97 2.75 17.48
N MET A 52 21.16 1.70 17.60
CA MET A 52 21.01 0.67 16.56
C MET A 52 19.98 1.09 15.52
N MET A 53 18.83 1.58 15.99
CA MET A 53 17.75 2.10 15.15
C MET A 53 17.37 3.49 15.62
N SER A 54 17.74 4.51 14.87
CA SER A 54 17.16 5.84 15.05
C SER A 54 15.71 5.85 14.57
N GLY A 55 14.98 6.88 15.00
CA GLY A 55 13.77 7.29 14.29
C GLY A 55 14.04 7.57 12.81
N THR A 56 13.01 7.45 12.00
CA THR A 56 12.99 7.93 10.61
C THR A 56 12.90 9.46 10.54
N SER A 57 12.51 10.09 11.66
CA SER A 57 12.57 11.54 11.90
C SER A 57 12.99 11.81 13.34
N GLY A 58 13.01 13.09 13.75
CA GLY A 58 13.33 13.49 15.12
C GLY A 58 12.37 12.95 16.20
N ASN A 59 11.14 12.56 15.82
CA ASN A 59 10.14 12.03 16.75
C ASN A 59 9.33 10.85 16.16
N THR A 60 9.77 10.18 15.09
CA THR A 60 9.01 9.09 14.45
C THR A 60 9.87 7.83 14.32
N PHE A 61 9.37 6.67 14.71
CA PHE A 61 10.05 5.38 14.62
C PHE A 61 9.76 4.61 13.32
N SER A 62 8.57 4.78 12.75
CA SER A 62 8.00 4.06 11.60
C SER A 62 7.93 2.54 11.80
N PRO A 63 7.18 2.04 12.80
CA PRO A 63 7.17 0.63 13.19
C PRO A 63 6.74 -0.33 12.07
N SER A 64 5.80 0.07 11.22
CA SER A 64 5.29 -0.79 10.14
C SER A 64 6.13 -0.76 8.86
N ALA A 65 7.14 0.12 8.75
CA ALA A 65 7.91 0.22 7.52
C ALA A 65 8.78 -1.04 7.32
N VAL A 66 8.88 -1.49 6.07
CA VAL A 66 9.63 -2.69 5.72
C VAL A 66 11.13 -2.43 5.80
N MET A 67 11.86 -3.36 6.40
CA MET A 67 13.32 -3.31 6.46
C MET A 67 13.93 -3.77 5.14
N THR A 68 14.70 -2.90 4.49
CA THR A 68 15.53 -3.30 3.35
C THR A 68 16.79 -4.02 3.81
N ARG A 69 17.44 -4.72 2.89
CA ARG A 69 18.72 -5.41 3.16
C ARG A 69 19.81 -4.43 3.59
N ALA A 70 19.88 -3.25 2.97
CA ALA A 70 20.82 -2.21 3.37
C ALA A 70 20.50 -1.61 4.75
N MET A 71 19.21 -1.45 5.08
CA MET A 71 18.81 -1.03 6.42
C MET A 71 19.20 -2.07 7.47
N LEU A 72 18.95 -3.36 7.22
CA LEU A 72 19.32 -4.43 8.15
C LEU A 72 20.85 -4.53 8.30
N ALA A 73 21.60 -4.39 7.21
CA ALA A 73 23.07 -4.29 7.25
C ALA A 73 23.54 -3.12 8.12
N ALA A 74 22.95 -1.93 7.94
CA ALA A 74 23.29 -0.73 8.71
C ALA A 74 23.00 -0.90 10.20
N VAL A 75 21.88 -1.52 10.55
CA VAL A 75 21.51 -1.77 11.95
C VAL A 75 22.46 -2.78 12.60
N LEU A 76 22.77 -3.89 11.93
CA LEU A 76 23.72 -4.89 12.45
C LEU A 76 25.16 -4.34 12.54
N TYR A 77 25.55 -3.49 11.59
CA TYR A 77 26.85 -2.80 11.63
C TYR A 77 26.98 -1.90 12.85
N ARG A 78 25.92 -1.13 13.19
CA ARG A 78 25.89 -0.32 14.41
C ARG A 78 25.89 -1.19 15.67
N ALA A 79 25.10 -2.27 15.68
CA ALA A 79 25.08 -3.23 16.78
C ALA A 79 26.47 -3.87 17.02
N ALA A 80 27.29 -4.03 15.98
CA ALA A 80 28.67 -4.49 16.07
C ALA A 80 29.67 -3.39 16.51
N GLY A 81 29.22 -2.18 16.83
CA GLY A 81 30.08 -1.05 17.21
C GLY A 81 30.69 -0.29 16.02
N SER A 82 30.11 -0.43 14.82
CA SER A 82 30.58 0.23 13.58
C SER A 82 32.07 0.01 13.28
N PRO A 83 32.54 -1.26 13.22
CA PRO A 83 33.96 -1.59 13.06
C PRO A 83 34.58 -1.01 11.78
N ALA A 84 35.91 -0.89 11.78
CA ALA A 84 36.64 -0.46 10.58
C ALA A 84 36.40 -1.43 9.41
N VAL A 85 36.22 -0.90 8.21
CA VAL A 85 35.95 -1.68 7.00
C VAL A 85 37.19 -1.69 6.12
N THR A 86 37.71 -2.88 5.84
CA THR A 86 38.87 -3.06 4.94
C THR A 86 38.37 -3.62 3.60
N GLY A 87 38.46 -2.82 2.55
CA GLY A 87 38.06 -3.21 1.19
C GLY A 87 36.64 -2.77 0.80
N ASN A 88 36.29 -3.00 -0.47
CA ASN A 88 35.00 -2.67 -1.07
C ASN A 88 34.43 -3.94 -1.73
N ALA A 89 33.21 -4.33 -1.39
CA ALA A 89 32.55 -5.50 -1.95
C ALA A 89 32.08 -5.30 -3.41
N ASP A 90 32.27 -4.08 -3.94
CA ASP A 90 32.12 -3.71 -5.36
C ASP A 90 30.75 -4.09 -5.94
N PHE A 91 29.70 -3.70 -5.23
CA PHE A 91 28.32 -3.82 -5.70
C PHE A 91 27.90 -2.61 -6.53
N SER A 92 27.28 -2.84 -7.69
CA SER A 92 26.84 -1.80 -8.62
C SER A 92 25.63 -1.00 -8.12
N ASP A 93 24.85 -1.57 -7.19
CA ASP A 93 23.68 -0.95 -6.55
C ASP A 93 23.99 -0.42 -5.13
N VAL A 94 25.27 -0.24 -4.80
CA VAL A 94 25.73 0.37 -3.53
C VAL A 94 26.58 1.59 -3.85
N PRO A 95 25.97 2.80 -3.95
CA PRO A 95 26.71 4.03 -4.19
C PRO A 95 27.79 4.27 -3.12
N ALA A 96 28.92 4.86 -3.52
CA ALA A 96 30.06 5.11 -2.62
C ALA A 96 29.71 6.05 -1.47
N ASP A 97 28.76 6.97 -1.70
CA ASP A 97 28.27 8.00 -0.78
C ASP A 97 27.01 7.58 -0.01
N ALA A 98 26.44 6.41 -0.29
CA ALA A 98 25.26 5.93 0.43
C ALA A 98 25.56 5.73 1.92
N TYR A 99 24.63 6.15 2.79
CA TYR A 99 24.80 6.05 4.25
C TYR A 99 25.05 4.61 4.75
N TYR A 100 24.60 3.61 3.98
CA TYR A 100 24.76 2.19 4.26
C TYR A 100 25.99 1.56 3.58
N ASN A 101 26.75 2.30 2.77
CA ASN A 101 27.87 1.76 1.99
C ASN A 101 28.86 0.96 2.88
N ARG A 102 29.31 1.59 3.97
CA ARG A 102 30.24 0.95 4.93
C ARG A 102 29.65 -0.30 5.56
N ALA A 103 28.37 -0.25 5.93
CA ALA A 103 27.69 -1.38 6.55
C ALA A 103 27.53 -2.56 5.58
N VAL A 104 27.21 -2.29 4.32
CA VAL A 104 27.10 -3.32 3.27
C VAL A 104 28.46 -3.95 3.00
N ASN A 105 29.51 -3.15 2.89
CA ASN A 105 30.87 -3.65 2.69
C ASN A 105 31.34 -4.52 3.86
N TRP A 106 31.07 -4.09 5.10
CA TRP A 106 31.35 -4.89 6.29
C TRP A 106 30.54 -6.20 6.34
N ALA A 107 29.24 -6.14 6.10
CA ALA A 107 28.35 -7.29 6.17
C ALA A 107 28.71 -8.36 5.12
N SER A 108 29.11 -7.92 3.92
CA SER A 108 29.59 -8.79 2.85
C SER A 108 30.95 -9.43 3.21
N ALA A 109 31.92 -8.62 3.67
CA ALA A 109 33.25 -9.10 4.03
C ALA A 109 33.22 -10.15 5.15
N ASN A 110 32.28 -10.03 6.09
CA ASN A 110 32.09 -10.97 7.20
C ASN A 110 31.11 -12.11 6.88
N ARG A 111 30.63 -12.20 5.62
CA ARG A 111 29.67 -13.22 5.16
C ARG A 111 28.35 -13.24 5.94
N ILE A 112 27.96 -12.10 6.51
CA ILE A 112 26.69 -11.91 7.21
C ILE A 112 25.56 -11.79 6.18
N ILE A 113 25.79 -11.00 5.12
CA ILE A 113 24.85 -10.81 4.02
C ILE A 113 25.59 -10.98 2.70
N SER A 114 25.20 -11.99 1.91
CA SER A 114 25.68 -12.18 0.54
C SER A 114 24.82 -11.40 -0.44
N GLY A 115 25.43 -10.87 -1.52
CA GLY A 115 24.69 -10.31 -2.65
C GLY A 115 23.97 -11.36 -3.49
N TYR A 116 23.15 -10.92 -4.44
CA TYR A 116 22.38 -11.79 -5.35
C TYR A 116 23.15 -12.29 -6.58
N GLY A 117 24.44 -11.93 -6.70
CA GLY A 117 25.24 -12.17 -7.90
C GLY A 117 25.27 -10.96 -8.83
N SER A 118 26.01 -11.02 -9.93
CA SER A 118 26.15 -9.92 -10.91
C SER A 118 26.51 -8.56 -10.29
N ARG A 119 27.27 -8.57 -9.19
CA ARG A 119 27.62 -7.38 -8.39
C ARG A 119 26.40 -6.65 -7.81
N LEU A 120 25.29 -7.34 -7.56
CA LEU A 120 24.13 -6.75 -6.88
C LEU A 120 24.09 -7.17 -5.40
N PHE A 121 24.02 -6.20 -4.51
CA PHE A 121 23.72 -6.43 -3.10
C PHE A 121 22.22 -6.58 -2.84
N GLY A 122 21.39 -5.92 -3.65
CA GLY A 122 19.96 -5.77 -3.41
C GLY A 122 19.67 -4.73 -2.33
N SER A 123 20.33 -3.58 -2.36
CA SER A 123 20.29 -2.56 -1.28
C SER A 123 18.88 -2.22 -0.81
N ASN A 124 17.96 -2.04 -1.77
CA ASN A 124 16.57 -1.67 -1.51
C ASN A 124 15.61 -2.86 -1.45
N ALA A 125 16.09 -4.09 -1.68
CA ALA A 125 15.21 -5.24 -1.64
C ALA A 125 14.74 -5.49 -0.20
N PRO A 126 13.44 -5.74 0.00
CA PRO A 126 12.88 -6.01 1.31
C PRO A 126 13.44 -7.33 1.86
N VAL A 127 13.68 -7.38 3.17
CA VAL A 127 14.14 -8.59 3.85
C VAL A 127 12.92 -9.40 4.26
N THR A 128 12.84 -10.65 3.80
CA THR A 128 11.82 -11.59 4.29
C THR A 128 12.16 -12.07 5.70
N ARG A 129 11.18 -12.60 6.44
CA ARG A 129 11.39 -13.13 7.80
C ARG A 129 12.39 -14.28 7.84
N GLU A 130 12.38 -15.18 6.84
CA GLU A 130 13.40 -16.23 6.74
C GLU A 130 14.80 -15.69 6.41
N GLN A 131 14.89 -14.60 5.62
CA GLN A 131 16.15 -13.92 5.34
C GLN A 131 16.66 -13.19 6.57
N ALA A 132 15.81 -12.52 7.35
CA ALA A 132 16.18 -11.88 8.60
C ALA A 132 16.75 -12.90 9.60
N ALA A 133 16.10 -14.06 9.73
CA ALA A 133 16.58 -15.17 10.56
C ALA A 133 17.97 -15.66 10.08
N ALA A 134 18.11 -15.95 8.78
CA ALA A 134 19.37 -16.43 8.22
C ALA A 134 20.51 -15.40 8.34
N ILE A 135 20.21 -14.11 8.20
CA ILE A 135 21.19 -13.03 8.36
C ILE A 135 21.64 -12.91 9.82
N LEU A 136 20.70 -12.92 10.77
CA LEU A 136 21.01 -12.83 12.19
C LEU A 136 21.75 -14.07 12.70
N TRP A 137 21.39 -15.25 12.21
CA TRP A 137 22.09 -16.50 12.51
C TRP A 137 23.56 -16.47 12.04
N ARG A 138 23.81 -15.95 10.83
CA ARG A 138 25.19 -15.75 10.35
C ARG A 138 25.93 -14.68 11.16
N TYR A 139 25.23 -13.62 11.56
CA TYR A 139 25.79 -12.59 12.43
C TYR A 139 26.25 -13.18 13.78
N ASP A 140 25.54 -14.17 14.32
CA ASP A 140 25.92 -14.87 15.56
C ASP A 140 26.93 -16.02 15.37
N GLY A 141 27.53 -16.15 14.18
CA GLY A 141 28.52 -17.19 13.90
C GLY A 141 27.94 -18.55 13.49
N SER A 142 26.67 -18.59 13.10
CA SER A 142 25.97 -19.80 12.61
C SER A 142 25.94 -20.96 13.61
N PRO A 143 25.46 -20.74 14.85
CA PRO A 143 25.39 -21.78 15.88
C PRO A 143 24.52 -22.97 15.43
N ALA A 144 24.87 -24.17 15.92
CA ALA A 144 24.03 -25.34 15.69
C ALA A 144 22.71 -25.22 16.46
N ALA A 145 21.62 -25.67 15.85
CA ALA A 145 20.31 -25.78 16.49
C ALA A 145 19.69 -27.14 16.15
N GLU A 146 18.94 -27.68 17.11
CA GLU A 146 18.12 -28.87 16.89
C GLU A 146 16.90 -28.51 16.06
N ARG A 147 16.48 -29.43 15.18
CA ARG A 147 15.34 -29.22 14.30
C ARG A 147 14.05 -29.17 15.11
N GLY A 148 13.29 -28.09 14.99
CA GLY A 148 11.92 -28.00 15.53
C GLY A 148 10.86 -28.17 14.43
N THR A 149 9.62 -28.47 14.80
CA THR A 149 8.50 -28.66 13.86
C THR A 149 7.29 -27.79 14.19
N ASP A 150 7.51 -26.73 14.97
CA ASP A 150 6.41 -26.13 15.72
C ASP A 150 5.67 -25.06 14.94
N PHE A 151 6.15 -24.55 13.80
CA PHE A 151 5.35 -23.62 12.99
C PHE A 151 4.46 -24.36 11.98
N ALA A 152 3.21 -23.92 11.87
CA ALA A 152 2.23 -24.54 10.97
C ALA A 152 2.60 -24.42 9.48
N ASP A 153 3.52 -23.52 9.11
CA ASP A 153 4.04 -23.32 7.76
C ASP A 153 5.53 -23.66 7.62
N GLU A 154 6.06 -24.58 8.44
CA GLU A 154 7.46 -25.03 8.43
C GLU A 154 7.92 -25.49 7.03
N SER A 155 7.05 -26.19 6.30
CA SER A 155 7.33 -26.70 4.95
C SER A 155 7.54 -25.59 3.91
N SER A 156 7.13 -24.35 4.22
CA SER A 156 7.32 -23.19 3.36
C SER A 156 8.65 -22.48 3.57
N ILE A 157 9.41 -22.84 4.62
CA ILE A 157 10.72 -22.27 4.91
C ILE A 157 11.71 -22.80 3.87
N ALA A 158 12.46 -21.90 3.24
CA ALA A 158 13.48 -22.29 2.30
C ALA A 158 14.58 -23.11 2.97
N SER A 159 15.11 -24.12 2.28
CA SER A 159 16.11 -25.05 2.82
C SER A 159 17.36 -24.34 3.37
N TYR A 160 17.77 -23.21 2.79
CA TYR A 160 18.91 -22.42 3.27
C TYR A 160 18.67 -21.72 4.61
N ALA A 161 17.40 -21.55 5.02
CA ALA A 161 17.01 -20.83 6.23
C ALA A 161 16.60 -21.76 7.37
N GLY A 162 16.35 -23.05 7.12
CA GLY A 162 15.81 -23.99 8.10
C GLY A 162 16.56 -23.99 9.45
N GLN A 163 17.87 -24.20 9.43
CA GLN A 163 18.68 -24.22 10.66
C GLN A 163 18.69 -22.86 11.40
N ALA A 164 18.62 -21.76 10.64
CA ALA A 164 18.53 -20.43 11.23
C ALA A 164 17.17 -20.19 11.88
N VAL A 165 16.08 -20.68 11.28
CA VAL A 165 14.72 -20.60 11.84
C VAL A 165 14.62 -21.46 13.10
N ASP A 166 15.18 -22.65 13.09
CA ASP A 166 15.27 -23.53 14.25
C ASP A 166 16.01 -22.84 15.42
N TRP A 167 17.14 -22.20 15.12
CA TRP A 167 17.92 -21.46 16.11
C TRP A 167 17.17 -20.26 16.70
N VAL A 168 16.65 -19.34 15.86
CA VAL A 168 15.92 -18.17 16.38
C VAL A 168 14.65 -18.54 17.15
N ARG A 169 14.06 -19.71 16.86
CA ARG A 169 12.94 -20.26 17.62
C ARG A 169 13.41 -20.74 18.99
N ALA A 170 14.42 -21.61 19.03
CA ALA A 170 14.93 -22.19 20.28
C ALA A 170 15.40 -21.12 21.28
N GLU A 171 15.99 -20.03 20.78
CA GLU A 171 16.45 -18.89 21.58
C GLU A 171 15.35 -17.86 21.89
N GLY A 172 14.11 -18.06 21.42
CA GLY A 172 13.00 -17.13 21.62
C GLY A 172 13.16 -15.77 20.91
N ILE A 173 14.07 -15.68 19.93
CA ILE A 173 14.39 -14.45 19.20
C ILE A 173 13.27 -14.06 18.24
N ILE A 174 12.75 -15.03 17.46
CA ILE A 174 11.61 -14.82 16.56
C ILE A 174 10.45 -15.71 16.99
N SER A 175 9.29 -15.08 17.24
CA SER A 175 8.03 -15.78 17.47
C SER A 175 7.20 -15.90 16.20
N GLY A 176 6.29 -16.88 16.19
CA GLY A 176 5.26 -16.99 15.15
C GLY A 176 4.21 -15.88 15.24
N VAL A 177 3.46 -15.72 14.18
CA VAL A 177 2.30 -14.83 14.05
C VAL A 177 1.05 -15.68 13.73
N ASP A 178 -0.14 -15.11 13.89
CA ASP A 178 -1.42 -15.66 13.41
C ASP A 178 -1.63 -17.15 13.72
N GLY A 179 -1.65 -17.52 15.00
CA GLY A 179 -1.91 -18.89 15.41
C GLY A 179 -0.78 -19.87 15.08
N ASN A 180 0.47 -19.45 15.35
CA ASN A 180 1.69 -20.27 15.31
C ASN A 180 2.29 -20.51 13.90
N ARG A 181 2.32 -19.47 13.05
CA ARG A 181 2.97 -19.48 11.74
C ARG A 181 4.26 -18.65 11.72
N PHE A 182 5.30 -19.13 11.05
CA PHE A 182 6.53 -18.37 10.85
C PHE A 182 6.39 -17.31 9.77
N VAL A 183 5.61 -17.56 8.71
CA VAL A 183 5.45 -16.69 7.53
C VAL A 183 6.80 -16.37 6.86
N PRO A 184 7.52 -17.38 6.32
CA PRO A 184 8.91 -17.24 5.87
C PRO A 184 9.13 -16.16 4.81
N ARG A 185 8.20 -16.03 3.84
CA ARG A 185 8.25 -15.04 2.75
C ARG A 185 7.65 -13.68 3.12
N GLY A 186 7.08 -13.54 4.33
CA GLY A 186 6.57 -12.26 4.82
C GLY A 186 7.72 -11.28 5.01
N GLN A 187 7.49 -10.00 4.72
CA GLN A 187 8.52 -8.97 4.86
C GLN A 187 8.67 -8.54 6.32
N ALA A 188 9.91 -8.39 6.80
CA ALA A 188 10.18 -7.97 8.16
C ALA A 188 10.02 -6.45 8.30
N THR A 189 9.15 -6.02 9.21
CA THR A 189 8.98 -4.58 9.51
C THR A 189 10.04 -4.06 10.48
N ARG A 190 10.15 -2.74 10.63
CA ARG A 190 11.03 -2.09 11.62
C ARG A 190 10.67 -2.47 13.05
N ALA A 191 9.39 -2.56 13.40
CA ALA A 191 8.92 -3.05 14.70
C ALA A 191 9.34 -4.51 14.94
N GLN A 192 9.15 -5.37 13.94
CA GLN A 192 9.58 -6.76 14.03
C GLN A 192 11.10 -6.85 14.18
N VAL A 193 11.88 -6.13 13.37
CA VAL A 193 13.35 -6.12 13.48
C VAL A 193 13.82 -5.53 14.81
N ALA A 194 13.17 -4.50 15.34
CA ALA A 194 13.48 -3.95 16.65
C ALA A 194 13.25 -4.98 17.77
N VAL A 195 12.12 -5.68 17.74
CA VAL A 195 11.83 -6.75 18.70
C VAL A 195 12.81 -7.91 18.57
N ILE A 196 13.15 -8.31 17.34
CA ILE A 196 14.15 -9.35 17.07
C ILE A 196 15.52 -8.97 17.64
N LEU A 197 15.97 -7.74 17.39
CA LEU A 197 17.26 -7.24 17.87
C LEU A 197 17.28 -7.08 19.37
N HIS A 198 16.20 -6.54 19.96
CA HIS A 198 16.07 -6.41 21.40
C HIS A 198 16.18 -7.77 22.06
N ARG A 199 15.37 -8.75 21.66
CA ARG A 199 15.39 -10.12 22.19
C ARG A 199 16.74 -10.80 21.99
N TYR A 200 17.35 -10.65 20.82
CA TYR A 200 18.66 -11.20 20.54
C TYR A 200 19.73 -10.60 21.46
N LEU A 201 19.79 -9.27 21.62
CA LEU A 201 20.85 -8.62 22.39
C LEU A 201 20.66 -8.67 23.90
N THR A 202 19.44 -8.94 24.38
CA THR A 202 19.13 -9.15 25.79
C THR A 202 19.03 -10.63 26.17
N ARG A 203 19.24 -11.56 25.24
CA ARG A 203 19.21 -13.01 25.52
C ARG A 203 20.19 -13.37 26.65
N GLY A 204 19.71 -14.15 27.62
CA GLY A 204 20.46 -14.47 28.85
C GLY A 204 20.29 -13.46 30.00
N THR A 205 19.55 -12.36 29.80
CA THR A 205 19.08 -11.48 30.87
C THR A 205 17.58 -11.74 31.09
N ALA A 206 17.19 -12.29 32.24
CA ALA A 206 15.83 -12.81 32.44
C ALA A 206 14.80 -11.68 32.70
N VAL A 207 13.82 -11.50 31.81
CA VAL A 207 12.50 -10.89 32.10
C VAL A 207 11.42 -11.62 31.28
N THR A 208 10.34 -12.04 31.95
CA THR A 208 9.23 -12.85 31.43
C THR A 208 8.28 -12.02 30.55
N PRO A 209 7.76 -12.53 29.40
CA PRO A 209 6.79 -11.79 28.57
C PRO A 209 5.38 -11.74 29.19
N PRO A 210 4.57 -10.69 28.95
CA PRO A 210 3.15 -10.68 29.32
C PRO A 210 2.32 -11.53 28.36
N ALA A 211 1.34 -12.24 28.91
CA ALA A 211 0.51 -13.24 28.24
C ALA A 211 -0.64 -12.62 27.41
N ASP A 212 -0.92 -13.28 26.29
CA ASP A 212 -2.12 -13.17 25.45
C ASP A 212 -3.40 -13.33 26.28
N ASN A 213 -4.40 -12.47 26.04
CA ASN A 213 -5.78 -12.75 26.45
C ASN A 213 -6.74 -12.42 25.30
N ALA A 214 -7.23 -13.49 24.68
CA ALA A 214 -8.46 -13.49 23.89
C ALA A 214 -9.68 -13.38 24.82
N GLN A 215 -10.70 -12.60 24.43
CA GLN A 215 -12.10 -12.94 24.71
C GLN A 215 -13.11 -12.10 23.90
N SER A 216 -14.28 -12.73 23.70
CA SER A 216 -15.41 -12.48 22.81
C SER A 216 -16.58 -11.69 23.44
N GLU A 217 -17.33 -11.02 22.56
CA GLU A 217 -18.79 -10.73 22.50
C GLU A 217 -19.65 -10.25 23.71
N ASP A 218 -20.28 -9.08 23.45
CA ASP A 218 -21.69 -8.67 23.63
C ASP A 218 -22.22 -8.08 24.96
N THR A 219 -22.81 -6.87 24.87
CA THR A 219 -24.12 -6.48 25.43
C THR A 219 -24.47 -5.02 25.08
N ALA A 220 -25.68 -4.84 24.55
CA ALA A 220 -26.28 -3.57 24.18
C ALA A 220 -26.76 -2.72 25.38
N SER A 221 -26.68 -1.39 25.29
CA SER A 221 -27.80 -0.44 25.52
C SER A 221 -27.32 1.02 25.38
N GLY A 222 -28.09 1.84 24.67
CA GLY A 222 -27.64 3.07 24.03
C GLY A 222 -27.72 4.37 24.84
N ILE A 223 -27.26 5.44 24.19
CA ILE A 223 -27.82 6.80 24.14
C ILE A 223 -27.41 7.42 22.80
N SER A 224 -28.27 8.32 22.32
CA SER A 224 -28.56 8.75 20.96
C SER A 224 -27.58 9.73 20.28
N SER A 225 -27.39 9.50 18.98
CA SER A 225 -27.36 10.44 17.85
C SER A 225 -26.77 11.84 18.03
N GLN A 226 -25.66 12.10 17.33
CA GLN A 226 -25.61 13.20 16.38
C GLN A 226 -25.00 12.72 15.05
N ASP A 227 -25.69 13.07 13.97
CA ASP A 227 -25.50 12.60 12.61
C ASP A 227 -24.14 13.00 12.00
N SER A 228 -23.38 12.00 11.58
CA SER A 228 -22.56 12.11 10.38
C SER A 228 -22.87 10.91 9.51
N VAL A 229 -23.62 11.16 8.44
CA VAL A 229 -24.03 10.16 7.44
C VAL A 229 -22.79 9.43 6.93
N SER A 230 -22.66 8.16 7.32
CA SER A 230 -21.83 7.19 6.60
C SER A 230 -22.46 7.04 5.21
N ARG A 231 -21.89 7.72 4.21
CA ARG A 231 -22.24 7.47 2.81
C ARG A 231 -21.46 6.24 2.37
N SER A 232 -22.16 5.12 2.19
CA SER A 232 -21.65 3.96 1.45
C SER A 232 -21.32 4.39 0.02
N THR A 233 -20.15 3.98 -0.47
CA THR A 233 -19.78 4.08 -1.89
C THR A 233 -20.51 2.99 -2.68
N ASP A 234 -21.80 3.18 -2.94
CA ASP A 234 -22.61 2.17 -3.62
C ASP A 234 -22.46 2.31 -5.15
N PHE A 235 -22.06 1.22 -5.81
CA PHE A 235 -22.02 1.11 -7.27
C PHE A 235 -23.45 0.93 -7.80
N ASP A 236 -23.91 1.85 -8.64
CA ASP A 236 -25.19 1.80 -9.34
C ASP A 236 -24.96 1.21 -10.74
N LEU A 237 -25.13 -0.12 -10.86
CA LEU A 237 -24.94 -0.83 -12.13
C LEU A 237 -26.01 -0.51 -13.18
N GLU A 238 -27.18 -0.01 -12.76
CA GLU A 238 -28.25 0.38 -13.68
C GLU A 238 -27.94 1.73 -14.32
N LYS A 239 -27.43 2.69 -13.53
CA LYS A 239 -26.98 4.00 -14.06
C LYS A 239 -25.57 3.97 -14.63
N GLY A 240 -24.76 2.98 -14.27
CA GLY A 240 -23.36 2.91 -14.65
C GLY A 240 -22.48 3.94 -13.91
N THR A 241 -22.82 4.25 -12.65
CA THR A 241 -22.12 5.27 -11.84
C THR A 241 -21.78 4.80 -10.43
N VAL A 242 -20.85 5.50 -9.79
CA VAL A 242 -20.53 5.40 -8.37
C VAL A 242 -20.38 6.80 -7.79
N THR A 243 -20.82 7.01 -6.56
CA THR A 243 -20.61 8.28 -5.85
C THR A 243 -19.28 8.26 -5.11
N LEU A 244 -18.40 9.21 -5.41
CA LEU A 244 -17.13 9.41 -4.72
C LEU A 244 -17.35 10.02 -3.31
N ASN A 245 -16.36 9.93 -2.42
CA ASN A 245 -16.48 10.46 -1.04
C ASN A 245 -16.71 11.99 -0.96
N ASN A 246 -16.45 12.74 -2.03
CA ASN A 246 -16.77 14.17 -2.14
C ASN A 246 -18.17 14.45 -2.73
N GLY A 247 -18.97 13.40 -2.99
CA GLY A 247 -20.35 13.50 -3.49
C GLY A 247 -20.50 13.64 -5.00
N ILE A 248 -19.41 13.59 -5.77
CA ILE A 248 -19.45 13.63 -7.24
C ILE A 248 -19.74 12.22 -7.77
N GLU A 249 -20.66 12.13 -8.73
CA GLU A 249 -20.91 10.89 -9.48
C GLU A 249 -19.85 10.68 -10.56
N MET A 250 -19.24 9.50 -10.58
CA MET A 250 -18.23 9.08 -11.55
C MET A 250 -18.75 7.87 -12.35
N PRO A 251 -18.62 7.84 -13.69
CA PRO A 251 -18.95 6.65 -14.47
C PRO A 251 -18.05 5.47 -14.12
N ILE A 252 -18.59 4.25 -14.08
CA ILE A 252 -17.85 3.04 -13.64
C ILE A 252 -17.09 2.34 -14.77
N LEU A 253 -17.32 2.74 -16.02
CA LEU A 253 -16.60 2.25 -17.20
C LEU A 253 -16.06 3.45 -17.98
N GLY A 254 -14.76 3.42 -18.29
CA GLY A 254 -14.08 4.48 -19.03
C GLY A 254 -13.16 3.95 -20.13
N ILE A 255 -12.58 4.89 -20.88
CA ILE A 255 -11.55 4.60 -21.90
C ILE A 255 -10.17 5.03 -21.41
N GLY A 256 -9.24 4.09 -21.33
CA GLY A 256 -7.83 4.36 -21.00
C GLY A 256 -7.01 4.70 -22.25
N THR A 257 -6.10 5.67 -22.14
CA THR A 257 -5.32 6.17 -23.30
C THR A 257 -3.83 5.82 -23.25
N TYR A 258 -3.42 4.96 -22.32
CA TYR A 258 -2.04 4.52 -22.19
C TYR A 258 -1.53 3.84 -23.48
N THR A 259 -0.33 4.24 -23.93
CA THR A 259 0.37 3.78 -25.15
C THR A 259 -0.24 4.16 -26.49
N LEU A 260 -1.33 4.94 -26.50
CA LEU A 260 -1.89 5.49 -27.73
C LEU A 260 -1.08 6.69 -28.20
N SER A 261 -0.86 6.80 -29.51
CA SER A 261 -0.40 8.06 -30.11
C SER A 261 -1.43 9.18 -29.89
N SER A 262 -1.04 10.44 -30.10
CA SER A 262 -1.96 11.58 -30.00
C SER A 262 -3.17 11.44 -30.94
N GLU A 263 -2.96 10.97 -32.17
CA GLU A 263 -4.04 10.72 -33.15
C GLU A 263 -4.93 9.54 -32.74
N GLN A 264 -4.34 8.45 -32.23
CA GLN A 264 -5.10 7.31 -31.73
C GLN A 264 -5.94 7.70 -30.51
N ALA A 265 -5.39 8.50 -29.59
CA ALA A 265 -6.12 8.98 -28.42
C ALA A 265 -7.31 9.86 -28.82
N GLU A 266 -7.13 10.78 -29.78
CA GLU A 266 -8.22 11.60 -30.33
C GLU A 266 -9.37 10.76 -30.87
N ASN A 267 -9.07 9.80 -31.77
CA ASN A 267 -10.10 8.94 -32.36
C ASN A 267 -10.76 8.03 -31.32
N SER A 268 -9.98 7.44 -30.42
CA SER A 268 -10.49 6.51 -29.40
C SER A 268 -11.42 7.20 -28.41
N VAL A 269 -11.07 8.42 -27.99
CA VAL A 269 -11.93 9.25 -27.13
C VAL A 269 -13.22 9.63 -27.85
N TYR A 270 -13.13 10.07 -29.11
CA TYR A 270 -14.30 10.42 -29.90
C TYR A 270 -15.26 9.22 -30.06
N TRP A 271 -14.75 8.04 -30.43
CA TRP A 271 -15.56 6.82 -30.56
C TRP A 271 -16.18 6.41 -29.23
N ALA A 272 -15.42 6.44 -28.14
CA ALA A 272 -15.94 6.11 -26.82
C ALA A 272 -17.10 7.05 -26.42
N LEU A 273 -16.97 8.36 -26.61
CA LEU A 273 -18.03 9.32 -26.29
C LEU A 273 -19.29 9.10 -27.14
N ARG A 274 -19.12 8.79 -28.42
CA ARG A 274 -20.21 8.43 -29.35
C ARG A 274 -20.94 7.16 -28.90
N ASP A 275 -20.20 6.14 -28.47
CA ASP A 275 -20.75 4.83 -28.12
C ASP A 275 -21.40 4.83 -26.73
N GLY A 276 -21.17 5.87 -25.91
CA GLY A 276 -21.87 6.11 -24.65
C GLY A 276 -20.97 6.24 -23.42
N TYR A 277 -19.65 6.07 -23.55
CA TYR A 277 -18.72 6.31 -22.45
C TYR A 277 -18.80 7.77 -22.00
N ARG A 278 -18.59 8.00 -20.71
CA ARG A 278 -18.46 9.34 -20.14
C ARG A 278 -17.18 9.54 -19.34
N LEU A 279 -16.44 8.47 -19.01
CA LEU A 279 -15.16 8.53 -18.33
C LEU A 279 -13.99 8.38 -19.32
N ILE A 280 -13.03 9.31 -19.26
CA ILE A 280 -11.81 9.29 -20.06
C ILE A 280 -10.61 9.35 -19.12
N ASP A 281 -9.70 8.37 -19.23
CA ASP A 281 -8.48 8.31 -18.44
C ASP A 281 -7.23 8.53 -19.31
N THR A 282 -6.44 9.54 -18.93
CA THR A 282 -5.14 9.85 -19.53
C THR A 282 -4.10 10.17 -18.47
N ALA A 283 -2.90 10.58 -18.88
CA ALA A 283 -1.85 11.05 -17.99
C ALA A 283 -0.85 11.93 -18.73
N ARG A 284 -0.25 12.88 -18.02
CA ARG A 284 0.83 13.71 -18.56
C ARG A 284 1.98 12.90 -19.15
N ILE A 285 2.34 11.77 -18.53
CA ILE A 285 3.49 10.97 -19.00
C ILE A 285 3.21 10.24 -20.31
N TYR A 286 1.94 10.08 -20.71
CA TYR A 286 1.59 9.40 -21.96
C TYR A 286 1.87 10.28 -23.19
N GLY A 287 2.02 11.60 -22.99
CA GLY A 287 2.33 12.55 -24.07
C GLY A 287 1.20 12.74 -25.07
N ASN A 288 -0.04 12.38 -24.72
CA ASN A 288 -1.19 12.39 -25.61
C ASN A 288 -2.40 13.20 -25.10
N GLU A 289 -2.26 13.96 -24.02
CA GLU A 289 -3.31 14.85 -23.47
C GLU A 289 -3.87 15.81 -24.53
N GLU A 290 -3.05 16.32 -25.46
CA GLU A 290 -3.54 17.16 -26.56
C GLU A 290 -4.47 16.41 -27.52
N GLY A 291 -4.20 15.13 -27.78
CA GLY A 291 -5.07 14.27 -28.58
C GLY A 291 -6.40 14.00 -27.90
N VAL A 292 -6.35 13.70 -26.59
CA VAL A 292 -7.54 13.55 -25.75
C VAL A 292 -8.40 14.82 -25.79
N GLY A 293 -7.78 15.99 -25.63
CA GLY A 293 -8.47 17.29 -25.71
C GLY A 293 -9.16 17.52 -27.06
N ARG A 294 -8.51 17.18 -28.18
CA ARG A 294 -9.11 17.25 -29.51
C ARG A 294 -10.30 16.30 -29.66
N GLY A 295 -10.18 15.06 -29.17
CA GLY A 295 -11.27 14.08 -29.22
C GLY A 295 -12.51 14.53 -28.44
N ILE A 296 -12.32 15.07 -27.24
CA ILE A 296 -13.39 15.68 -26.43
C ILE A 296 -14.03 16.84 -27.18
N ARG A 297 -13.22 17.77 -27.68
CA ARG A 297 -13.73 18.96 -28.37
C ARG A 297 -14.53 18.59 -29.60
N ARG A 298 -14.02 17.64 -30.40
CA ARG A 298 -14.73 17.12 -31.57
C ARG A 298 -16.11 16.57 -31.20
N ALA A 299 -16.21 15.74 -30.16
CA ALA A 299 -17.48 15.19 -29.73
C ALA A 299 -18.47 16.27 -29.23
N ILE A 300 -17.97 17.32 -28.59
CA ILE A 300 -18.77 18.48 -28.16
C ILE A 300 -19.24 19.31 -29.36
N ASP A 301 -18.34 19.63 -30.29
CA ASP A 301 -18.61 20.43 -31.48
C ASP A 301 -19.63 19.74 -32.40
N GLU A 302 -19.60 18.41 -32.47
CA GLU A 302 -20.58 17.58 -33.21
C GLU A 302 -21.89 17.35 -32.42
N GLY A 303 -22.00 17.87 -31.18
CA GLY A 303 -23.21 17.81 -30.38
C GLY A 303 -23.52 16.44 -29.77
N LEU A 304 -22.53 15.54 -29.68
CA LEU A 304 -22.70 14.21 -29.09
C LEU A 304 -22.84 14.27 -27.56
N VAL A 305 -22.13 15.21 -26.93
CA VAL A 305 -22.05 15.41 -25.48
C VAL A 305 -21.73 16.87 -25.16
N THR A 306 -21.99 17.29 -23.94
CA THR A 306 -21.53 18.55 -23.36
C THR A 306 -20.35 18.29 -22.42
N ARG A 307 -19.52 19.32 -22.15
CA ARG A 307 -18.39 19.18 -21.22
C ARG A 307 -18.81 18.69 -19.83
N GLY A 308 -19.99 19.10 -19.35
CA GLY A 308 -20.51 18.72 -18.04
C GLY A 308 -20.93 17.24 -17.93
N GLU A 309 -21.10 16.55 -19.06
CA GLU A 309 -21.42 15.12 -19.10
C GLU A 309 -20.16 14.23 -19.11
N ILE A 310 -18.98 14.81 -19.34
CA ILE A 310 -17.72 14.06 -19.48
C ILE A 310 -16.94 14.16 -18.17
N PHE A 311 -16.46 13.02 -17.69
CA PHE A 311 -15.54 12.90 -16.56
C PHE A 311 -14.13 12.63 -17.07
N VAL A 312 -13.24 13.61 -16.96
CA VAL A 312 -11.84 13.52 -17.43
C VAL A 312 -10.89 13.31 -16.26
N THR A 313 -10.16 12.20 -16.30
CA THR A 313 -9.06 11.87 -15.39
C THR A 313 -7.72 12.10 -16.07
N THR A 314 -6.81 12.85 -15.43
CA THR A 314 -5.38 12.87 -15.79
C THR A 314 -4.49 12.70 -14.55
N LYS A 315 -3.19 12.52 -14.77
CA LYS A 315 -2.24 12.15 -13.72
C LYS A 315 -1.00 13.02 -13.73
N MET A 316 -0.62 13.51 -12.56
CA MET A 316 0.64 14.21 -12.33
C MET A 316 1.78 13.20 -12.25
N TRP A 317 2.84 13.40 -13.04
CA TRP A 317 4.01 12.51 -13.01
C TRP A 317 4.99 12.91 -11.91
N THR A 318 5.75 11.94 -11.41
CA THR A 318 6.71 12.09 -10.30
C THR A 318 7.74 13.20 -10.51
N SER A 319 8.18 13.43 -11.75
CA SER A 319 9.11 14.54 -12.07
C SER A 319 8.52 15.93 -11.84
N ASP A 320 7.21 16.04 -11.71
CA ASP A 320 6.50 17.31 -11.63
C ASP A 320 6.06 17.62 -10.18
N TYR A 321 6.30 16.73 -9.21
CA TYR A 321 5.78 16.84 -7.84
C TYR A 321 6.30 18.07 -7.08
N GLU A 322 7.54 18.47 -7.32
CA GLU A 322 8.12 19.69 -6.75
C GLU A 322 7.46 20.98 -7.27
N ASN A 323 6.70 20.91 -8.36
CA ASN A 323 5.99 22.06 -8.94
C ASN A 323 4.58 21.68 -9.41
N GLY A 324 3.80 21.10 -8.49
CA GLY A 324 2.47 20.57 -8.79
C GLY A 324 1.50 21.59 -9.39
N ALA A 325 1.51 22.85 -8.94
CA ALA A 325 0.64 23.90 -9.47
C ALA A 325 0.90 24.16 -10.97
N ALA A 326 2.17 24.28 -11.37
CA ALA A 326 2.52 24.46 -12.78
C ALA A 326 2.20 23.22 -13.63
N ALA A 327 2.31 22.02 -13.03
CA ALA A 327 1.96 20.76 -13.68
C ALA A 327 0.46 20.68 -14.00
N ILE A 328 -0.40 21.07 -13.06
CA ILE A 328 -1.86 21.13 -13.22
C ILE A 328 -2.23 22.10 -14.35
N ASP A 329 -1.70 23.33 -14.32
CA ASP A 329 -1.95 24.32 -15.37
C ASP A 329 -1.47 23.84 -16.75
N ALA A 330 -0.37 23.10 -16.80
CA ALA A 330 0.13 22.54 -18.04
C ALA A 330 -0.78 21.42 -18.59
N SER A 331 -1.33 20.56 -17.75
CA SER A 331 -2.32 19.55 -18.17
C SER A 331 -3.62 20.20 -18.66
N LEU A 332 -4.15 21.21 -17.96
CA LEU A 332 -5.32 21.98 -18.41
C LEU A 332 -5.10 22.57 -19.82
N ARG A 333 -3.93 23.20 -20.06
CA ARG A 333 -3.57 23.74 -21.37
C ARG A 333 -3.50 22.67 -22.46
N ARG A 334 -2.84 21.54 -22.18
CA ARG A 334 -2.72 20.44 -23.17
C ARG A 334 -4.08 19.84 -23.50
N LEU A 335 -4.91 19.57 -22.49
CA LEU A 335 -6.28 19.07 -22.68
C LEU A 335 -7.21 20.12 -23.32
N GLY A 336 -6.88 21.41 -23.21
CA GLY A 336 -7.73 22.50 -23.67
C GLY A 336 -9.03 22.61 -22.88
N LEU A 337 -8.96 22.39 -21.56
CA LEU A 337 -10.10 22.40 -20.64
C LEU A 337 -9.94 23.49 -19.58
N ASP A 338 -11.07 24.04 -19.13
CA ASP A 338 -11.11 25.02 -18.03
C ASP A 338 -10.99 24.35 -16.65
N TYR A 339 -11.42 23.09 -16.54
CA TYR A 339 -11.30 22.27 -15.34
C TYR A 339 -11.11 20.79 -15.69
N ILE A 340 -10.54 20.03 -14.75
CA ILE A 340 -10.37 18.57 -14.79
C ILE A 340 -11.25 17.95 -13.71
N ASP A 341 -11.94 16.86 -14.04
CA ASP A 341 -12.86 16.19 -13.09
C ASP A 341 -12.08 15.46 -12.01
N LEU A 342 -11.00 14.75 -12.38
CA LEU A 342 -10.13 14.06 -11.45
C LEU A 342 -8.65 14.22 -11.84
N MET A 343 -7.83 14.70 -10.91
CA MET A 343 -6.38 14.59 -11.02
C MET A 343 -5.88 13.59 -9.98
N ILE A 344 -5.01 12.67 -10.38
CA ILE A 344 -4.36 11.75 -9.45
C ILE A 344 -2.85 11.87 -9.48
N LEU A 345 -2.19 11.61 -8.35
CA LEU A 345 -0.75 11.37 -8.33
C LEU A 345 -0.47 10.03 -9.02
N HIS A 346 0.37 10.00 -10.04
CA HIS A 346 0.56 8.80 -10.85
C HIS A 346 1.30 7.69 -10.09
N HIS A 347 2.22 8.03 -9.19
CA HIS A 347 2.90 7.08 -8.31
C HIS A 347 3.08 7.64 -6.91
N SER A 348 3.21 6.74 -5.94
CA SER A 348 3.79 7.09 -4.66
C SER A 348 5.24 7.53 -4.82
N GLN A 349 5.59 8.65 -4.20
CA GLN A 349 6.96 9.13 -4.13
C GLN A 349 7.16 9.85 -2.80
N PRO A 350 7.37 9.08 -1.71
CA PRO A 350 7.53 9.65 -0.39
C PRO A 350 8.62 10.72 -0.38
N GLY A 351 8.26 11.92 0.08
CA GLY A 351 9.13 13.09 0.13
C GLY A 351 8.63 14.24 -0.74
N SER A 352 8.07 13.97 -1.91
CA SER A 352 7.55 15.00 -2.82
C SER A 352 6.05 14.87 -3.10
N ASP A 353 5.47 13.68 -2.93
CA ASP A 353 4.05 13.42 -3.21
C ASP A 353 3.07 14.20 -2.32
N VAL A 354 3.35 14.39 -1.04
CA VAL A 354 2.49 15.19 -0.13
C VAL A 354 2.39 16.64 -0.60
N GLY A 355 3.52 17.26 -0.97
CA GLY A 355 3.53 18.63 -1.50
C GLY A 355 2.77 18.74 -2.83
N ALA A 356 2.93 17.74 -3.70
CA ALA A 356 2.17 17.64 -4.94
C ALA A 356 0.66 17.48 -4.69
N TYR A 357 0.28 16.67 -3.69
CA TYR A 357 -1.11 16.48 -3.30
C TYR A 357 -1.74 17.75 -2.76
N GLN A 358 -1.03 18.47 -1.88
CA GLN A 358 -1.47 19.77 -1.37
C GLN A 358 -1.64 20.82 -2.48
N ALA A 359 -0.81 20.77 -3.54
CA ALA A 359 -1.04 21.60 -4.71
C ALA A 359 -2.34 21.23 -5.46
N MET A 360 -2.72 19.94 -5.49
CA MET A 360 -4.01 19.52 -6.03
C MET A 360 -5.18 19.96 -5.13
N GLU A 361 -5.03 19.91 -3.80
CA GLU A 361 -6.04 20.42 -2.85
C GLU A 361 -6.30 21.92 -3.06
N GLN A 362 -5.23 22.70 -3.21
CA GLN A 362 -5.34 24.12 -3.53
C GLN A 362 -6.07 24.32 -4.87
N ALA A 363 -5.75 23.53 -5.89
CA ALA A 363 -6.41 23.59 -7.19
C ALA A 363 -7.90 23.18 -7.16
N VAL A 364 -8.33 22.35 -6.19
CA VAL A 364 -9.75 22.10 -5.92
C VAL A 364 -10.42 23.38 -5.42
N SER A 365 -9.81 24.08 -4.46
CA SER A 365 -10.35 25.35 -3.95
C SER A 365 -10.45 26.46 -5.01
N GLU A 366 -9.57 26.41 -6.02
CA GLU A 366 -9.54 27.31 -7.17
C GLU A 366 -10.53 26.91 -8.28
N GLY A 367 -11.18 25.75 -8.17
CA GLY A 367 -12.10 25.22 -9.18
C GLY A 367 -11.44 24.65 -10.44
N LYS A 368 -10.11 24.52 -10.45
CA LYS A 368 -9.34 23.89 -11.54
C LYS A 368 -9.51 22.37 -11.56
N LEU A 369 -9.64 21.76 -10.38
CA LEU A 369 -9.89 20.34 -10.17
C LEU A 369 -11.22 20.15 -9.45
N ARG A 370 -12.00 19.11 -9.78
CA ARG A 370 -13.24 18.77 -9.05
C ARG A 370 -13.00 17.73 -7.96
N SER A 371 -12.21 16.72 -8.27
CA SER A 371 -11.81 15.61 -7.41
C SER A 371 -10.30 15.38 -7.50
N ILE A 372 -9.74 14.78 -6.46
CA ILE A 372 -8.32 14.42 -6.40
C ILE A 372 -8.14 13.02 -5.85
N GLY A 373 -7.11 12.31 -6.30
CA GLY A 373 -6.92 10.91 -5.96
C GLY A 373 -5.48 10.44 -6.13
N LEU A 374 -5.30 9.13 -6.12
CA LEU A 374 -3.99 8.47 -6.14
C LEU A 374 -3.94 7.36 -7.18
N SER A 375 -2.74 7.02 -7.63
CA SER A 375 -2.47 5.82 -8.40
C SER A 375 -1.19 5.16 -7.92
N ASN A 376 -1.17 3.82 -7.96
CA ASN A 376 -0.01 3.00 -7.61
C ASN A 376 0.43 3.12 -6.15
N TYR A 377 -0.55 3.25 -5.24
CA TYR A 377 -0.37 3.09 -3.80
C TYR A 377 -0.84 1.69 -3.45
N TYR A 378 0.10 0.74 -3.36
CA TYR A 378 -0.22 -0.69 -3.25
C TYR A 378 -0.29 -1.22 -1.82
N THR A 379 0.05 -0.38 -0.84
CA THR A 379 -0.03 -0.75 0.58
C THR A 379 -0.89 0.24 1.34
N ALA A 380 -1.70 -0.28 2.28
CA ALA A 380 -2.49 0.53 3.20
C ALA A 380 -1.65 1.63 3.86
N ALA A 381 -0.45 1.27 4.34
CA ALA A 381 0.45 2.21 5.00
C ALA A 381 0.90 3.37 4.09
N ASP A 382 1.16 3.12 2.82
CA ASP A 382 1.58 4.16 1.88
C ASP A 382 0.40 5.06 1.48
N PHE A 383 -0.78 4.47 1.28
CA PHE A 383 -2.02 5.21 1.10
C PHE A 383 -2.29 6.11 2.31
N ASP A 384 -2.29 5.54 3.52
CA ASP A 384 -2.57 6.25 4.78
C ASP A 384 -1.55 7.35 5.07
N ARG A 385 -0.28 7.13 4.74
CA ARG A 385 0.76 8.16 4.87
C ARG A 385 0.36 9.43 4.12
N LEU A 386 -0.13 9.29 2.90
CA LEU A 386 -0.57 10.43 2.12
C LEU A 386 -1.92 10.96 2.64
N VAL A 387 -2.90 10.09 2.87
CA VAL A 387 -4.24 10.49 3.31
C VAL A 387 -4.20 11.25 4.64
N ASN A 388 -3.35 10.83 5.58
CA ASN A 388 -3.20 11.50 6.87
C ASN A 388 -2.48 12.86 6.78
N ALA A 389 -1.78 13.12 5.67
CA ALA A 389 -1.16 14.41 5.38
C ALA A 389 -2.06 15.33 4.52
N ALA A 390 -3.17 14.79 4.01
CA ALA A 390 -4.13 15.48 3.17
C ALA A 390 -5.26 16.10 4.00
N ALA A 391 -5.64 17.32 3.65
CA ALA A 391 -6.86 17.96 4.12
C ALA A 391 -8.12 17.44 3.38
N ILE A 392 -7.97 17.05 2.11
CA ILE A 392 -9.02 16.44 1.29
C ILE A 392 -8.66 14.96 1.09
N PRO A 393 -9.46 14.00 1.59
CA PRO A 393 -9.15 12.59 1.40
C PRO A 393 -9.21 12.21 -0.10
N PRO A 394 -8.34 11.31 -0.59
CA PRO A 394 -8.43 10.81 -1.96
C PRO A 394 -9.81 10.26 -2.28
N ALA A 395 -10.43 10.78 -3.33
CA ALA A 395 -11.70 10.28 -3.82
C ALA A 395 -11.56 8.90 -4.47
N LEU A 396 -10.38 8.62 -5.04
CA LEU A 396 -10.11 7.44 -5.83
C LEU A 396 -8.67 6.95 -5.66
N LEU A 397 -8.50 5.62 -5.70
CA LEU A 397 -7.21 4.94 -5.87
C LEU A 397 -7.24 4.10 -7.17
N GLN A 398 -6.37 4.43 -8.11
CA GLN A 398 -6.22 3.71 -9.38
C GLN A 398 -5.04 2.73 -9.32
N ASN A 399 -5.31 1.42 -9.26
CA ASN A 399 -4.28 0.38 -9.16
C ASN A 399 -4.46 -0.68 -10.26
N GLU A 400 -3.40 -1.47 -10.51
CA GLU A 400 -3.49 -2.66 -11.33
C GLU A 400 -4.54 -3.57 -10.71
N THR A 401 -5.55 -3.98 -11.47
CA THR A 401 -6.55 -4.93 -10.98
C THR A 401 -7.08 -5.75 -12.15
N HIS A 402 -7.05 -7.07 -12.00
CA HIS A 402 -7.50 -8.08 -12.96
C HIS A 402 -7.69 -9.43 -12.23
N PRO A 403 -8.22 -10.50 -12.85
CA PRO A 403 -8.50 -11.75 -12.12
C PRO A 403 -7.32 -12.35 -11.33
N HIS A 404 -6.08 -12.23 -11.81
CA HIS A 404 -4.88 -12.70 -11.08
C HIS A 404 -4.38 -11.78 -9.94
N TYR A 405 -4.92 -10.56 -9.85
CA TYR A 405 -4.61 -9.59 -8.81
C TYR A 405 -5.84 -8.71 -8.57
N GLN A 406 -6.68 -9.10 -7.62
CA GLN A 406 -8.01 -8.48 -7.45
C GLN A 406 -8.01 -7.31 -6.47
N SER A 407 -6.86 -6.97 -5.88
CA SER A 407 -6.69 -5.90 -4.91
C SER A 407 -7.64 -5.98 -3.70
N THR A 408 -8.14 -7.17 -3.34
CA THR A 408 -9.17 -7.37 -2.31
C THR A 408 -8.82 -6.72 -0.97
N ALA A 409 -7.58 -6.88 -0.51
CA ALA A 409 -7.13 -6.29 0.76
C ALA A 409 -7.08 -4.76 0.70
N MET A 410 -6.60 -4.19 -0.41
CA MET A 410 -6.59 -2.75 -0.60
C MET A 410 -8.01 -2.21 -0.66
N LYS A 411 -8.89 -2.87 -1.42
CA LYS A 411 -10.28 -2.48 -1.54
C LYS A 411 -11.01 -2.46 -0.19
N GLU A 412 -10.77 -3.45 0.67
CA GLU A 412 -11.29 -3.45 2.03
C GLU A 412 -10.77 -2.25 2.83
N HIS A 413 -9.46 -2.00 2.74
CA HIS A 413 -8.81 -0.88 3.42
C HIS A 413 -9.39 0.48 3.01
N LEU A 414 -9.69 0.68 1.72
CA LEU A 414 -10.22 1.94 1.20
C LEU A 414 -11.63 2.30 1.72
N LYS A 415 -12.43 1.31 2.17
CA LYS A 415 -13.81 1.53 2.62
C LYS A 415 -13.91 2.57 3.74
N GLN A 416 -12.95 2.57 4.67
CA GLN A 416 -12.95 3.50 5.80
C GLN A 416 -12.79 4.98 5.38
N TYR A 417 -12.29 5.23 4.16
CA TYR A 417 -12.10 6.57 3.60
C TYR A 417 -13.16 6.94 2.56
N GLY A 418 -14.07 6.00 2.23
CA GLY A 418 -14.98 6.15 1.10
C GLY A 418 -14.25 6.30 -0.25
N THR A 419 -12.99 5.86 -0.33
CA THR A 419 -12.19 5.94 -1.56
C THR A 419 -12.58 4.81 -2.49
N VAL A 420 -12.85 5.12 -3.76
CA VAL A 420 -13.23 4.11 -4.75
C VAL A 420 -11.99 3.52 -5.44
N LEU A 421 -12.00 2.22 -5.73
CA LEU A 421 -10.95 1.56 -6.51
C LEU A 421 -11.27 1.63 -8.02
N GLU A 422 -10.30 2.08 -8.81
CA GLU A 422 -10.33 2.03 -10.27
C GLU A 422 -9.21 1.14 -10.81
N SER A 423 -9.57 0.29 -11.77
CA SER A 423 -8.73 -0.77 -12.30
C SER A 423 -8.06 -0.31 -13.60
N TRP A 424 -6.75 -0.05 -13.53
CA TRP A 424 -5.94 -0.05 -14.74
C TRP A 424 -5.53 -1.49 -15.10
N TYR A 425 -5.31 -1.73 -16.40
CA TYR A 425 -5.16 -3.08 -16.98
C TYR A 425 -6.31 -4.07 -16.64
N PRO A 426 -7.58 -3.67 -16.79
CA PRO A 426 -8.70 -4.54 -16.41
C PRO A 426 -8.74 -5.86 -17.21
N LEU A 427 -8.11 -5.88 -18.39
CA LEU A 427 -7.97 -7.04 -19.28
C LEU A 427 -6.61 -7.75 -19.14
N GLY A 428 -5.98 -7.69 -17.97
CA GLY A 428 -4.73 -8.39 -17.64
C GLY A 428 -3.43 -7.64 -17.99
N GLY A 429 -3.49 -6.66 -18.90
CA GLY A 429 -2.33 -5.83 -19.22
C GLY A 429 -1.43 -6.37 -20.32
N ARG A 430 -0.36 -5.62 -20.63
CA ARG A 430 0.55 -5.91 -21.74
C ARG A 430 1.16 -7.31 -21.63
N GLY A 431 0.94 -8.13 -22.65
CA GLY A 431 1.46 -9.50 -22.72
C GLY A 431 0.60 -10.55 -22.01
N HIS A 432 -0.41 -10.14 -21.22
CA HIS A 432 -1.22 -11.04 -20.39
C HIS A 432 -2.70 -11.09 -20.78
N THR A 433 -3.16 -10.23 -21.70
CA THR A 433 -4.56 -10.25 -22.15
C THR A 433 -4.97 -11.60 -22.74
N GLN A 434 -4.13 -12.21 -23.57
CA GLN A 434 -4.42 -13.52 -24.15
C GLN A 434 -4.40 -14.66 -23.11
N GLU A 435 -3.61 -14.52 -22.04
CA GLU A 435 -3.63 -15.47 -20.92
C GLU A 435 -5.01 -15.51 -20.27
N LEU A 436 -5.59 -14.33 -19.98
CA LEU A 436 -6.95 -14.26 -19.40
C LEU A 436 -8.04 -14.62 -20.40
N PHE A 437 -7.92 -14.22 -21.66
CA PHE A 437 -8.96 -14.50 -22.66
C PHE A 437 -9.09 -15.99 -22.95
N ASN A 438 -7.96 -16.71 -22.94
CA ASN A 438 -7.92 -18.16 -23.17
C ASN A 438 -8.06 -18.98 -21.88
N ASP A 439 -8.21 -18.35 -20.71
CA ASP A 439 -8.47 -19.08 -19.47
C ASP A 439 -9.81 -19.81 -19.57
N SER A 440 -9.81 -21.09 -19.19
CA SER A 440 -10.99 -21.96 -19.31
C SER A 440 -12.18 -21.48 -18.48
N THR A 441 -11.95 -20.82 -17.34
CA THR A 441 -13.01 -20.23 -16.53
C THR A 441 -13.66 -19.08 -17.29
N ILE A 442 -12.87 -18.11 -17.74
CA ILE A 442 -13.37 -16.93 -18.46
C ILE A 442 -14.06 -17.33 -19.76
N SER A 443 -13.42 -18.18 -20.58
CA SER A 443 -13.99 -18.66 -21.84
C SER A 443 -15.30 -19.43 -21.65
N SER A 444 -15.42 -20.24 -20.57
CA SER A 444 -16.66 -20.99 -20.29
C SER A 444 -17.82 -20.06 -19.90
N ILE A 445 -17.54 -19.01 -19.13
CA ILE A 445 -18.52 -18.00 -18.72
C ILE A 445 -18.95 -17.18 -19.95
N ALA A 446 -17.98 -16.76 -20.78
CA ALA A 446 -18.24 -16.03 -22.01
C ALA A 446 -19.19 -16.80 -22.94
N ALA A 447 -18.95 -18.11 -23.13
CA ALA A 447 -19.82 -18.98 -23.92
C ALA A 447 -21.23 -19.12 -23.31
N ALA A 448 -21.36 -19.21 -21.99
CA ALA A 448 -22.65 -19.33 -21.31
C ALA A 448 -23.54 -18.09 -21.48
N HIS A 449 -22.94 -16.90 -21.56
CA HIS A 449 -23.66 -15.63 -21.74
C HIS A 449 -23.74 -15.17 -23.20
N GLY A 450 -23.10 -15.86 -24.15
CA GLY A 450 -23.01 -15.40 -25.54
C GLY A 450 -22.20 -14.10 -25.69
N LYS A 451 -21.20 -13.91 -24.84
CA LYS A 451 -20.37 -12.70 -24.75
C LYS A 451 -18.90 -13.03 -25.06
N THR A 452 -18.06 -12.01 -25.20
CA THR A 452 -16.61 -12.19 -25.35
C THR A 452 -15.91 -12.30 -23.98
N PRO A 453 -14.70 -12.89 -23.91
CA PRO A 453 -13.88 -12.85 -22.69
C PRO A 453 -13.64 -11.43 -22.17
N ALA A 454 -13.48 -10.43 -23.05
CA ALA A 454 -13.32 -9.04 -22.66
C ALA A 454 -14.56 -8.51 -21.91
N GLN A 455 -15.74 -8.76 -22.47
CA GLN A 455 -17.02 -8.37 -21.86
C GLN A 455 -17.23 -9.03 -20.49
N VAL A 456 -16.90 -10.32 -20.34
CA VAL A 456 -16.97 -11.02 -19.03
C VAL A 456 -16.04 -10.38 -18.01
N LEU A 457 -14.79 -10.09 -18.38
CA LEU A 457 -13.82 -9.49 -17.47
C LEU A 457 -14.23 -8.09 -17.03
N LEU A 458 -14.72 -7.26 -17.95
CA LEU A 458 -15.21 -5.92 -17.63
C LEU A 458 -16.49 -5.98 -16.78
N ARG A 459 -17.43 -6.86 -17.09
CA ARG A 459 -18.63 -7.07 -16.27
C ARG A 459 -18.27 -7.52 -14.85
N TRP A 460 -17.29 -8.41 -14.73
CA TRP A 460 -16.76 -8.84 -13.43
C TRP A 460 -16.21 -7.67 -12.61
N HIS A 461 -15.43 -6.77 -13.21
CA HIS A 461 -14.95 -5.57 -12.51
C HIS A 461 -16.10 -4.76 -11.91
N LEU A 462 -17.13 -4.47 -12.73
CA LEU A 462 -18.27 -3.67 -12.29
C LEU A 462 -19.03 -4.35 -11.14
N GLN A 463 -19.36 -5.64 -11.29
CA GLN A 463 -20.06 -6.40 -10.24
C GLN A 463 -19.22 -6.65 -9.00
N ALA A 464 -17.90 -6.72 -9.15
CA ALA A 464 -16.98 -6.78 -8.02
C ALA A 464 -16.92 -5.44 -7.28
N GLY A 465 -17.40 -4.34 -7.87
CA GLY A 465 -17.41 -2.98 -7.35
C GLY A 465 -16.16 -2.19 -7.68
N ASN A 466 -15.57 -2.41 -8.85
CA ASN A 466 -14.39 -1.70 -9.35
C ASN A 466 -14.78 -0.87 -10.57
N ILE A 467 -14.24 0.34 -10.68
CA ILE A 467 -14.25 1.08 -11.96
C ILE A 467 -13.26 0.39 -12.91
N ALA A 468 -13.55 0.31 -14.21
CA ALA A 468 -12.66 -0.27 -15.22
C ALA A 468 -12.38 0.70 -16.38
N ILE A 469 -11.11 0.79 -16.78
CA ILE A 469 -10.65 1.68 -17.87
C ILE A 469 -9.84 0.91 -18.93
N PRO A 470 -10.46 0.01 -19.72
CA PRO A 470 -9.76 -0.66 -20.82
C PRO A 470 -9.24 0.37 -21.84
N GLY A 471 -8.04 0.14 -22.36
CA GLY A 471 -7.48 0.96 -23.45
C GLY A 471 -7.56 0.23 -24.79
N SER A 472 -7.88 0.95 -25.85
CA SER A 472 -7.95 0.42 -27.23
C SER A 472 -7.77 1.54 -28.24
N SER A 473 -7.21 1.21 -29.40
CA SER A 473 -7.22 2.06 -30.62
C SER A 473 -8.12 1.49 -31.73
N SER A 474 -8.83 0.41 -31.45
CA SER A 474 -9.79 -0.23 -32.36
C SER A 474 -11.19 0.22 -31.99
N GLU A 475 -11.87 0.89 -32.92
CA GLU A 475 -13.28 1.31 -32.79
C GLU A 475 -14.18 0.13 -32.42
N ALA A 476 -14.03 -1.00 -33.09
CA ALA A 476 -14.83 -2.20 -32.82
C ALA A 476 -14.64 -2.74 -31.39
N HIS A 477 -13.42 -2.73 -30.87
CA HIS A 477 -13.18 -3.16 -29.48
C HIS A 477 -13.71 -2.16 -28.45
N ILE A 478 -13.70 -0.86 -28.76
CA ILE A 478 -14.24 0.17 -27.87
C ILE A 478 -15.75 -0.01 -27.71
N GLN A 479 -16.44 -0.24 -28.83
CA GLN A 479 -17.86 -0.58 -28.83
C GLN A 479 -18.13 -1.90 -28.08
N GLU A 480 -17.41 -2.98 -28.41
CA GLU A 480 -17.58 -4.29 -27.76
C GLU A 480 -17.43 -4.19 -26.23
N ASN A 481 -16.44 -3.45 -25.76
CA ASN A 481 -16.18 -3.24 -24.32
C ASN A 481 -17.29 -2.47 -23.60
N PHE A 482 -18.12 -1.70 -24.32
CA PHE A 482 -19.24 -0.96 -23.76
C PHE A 482 -20.51 -1.81 -23.58
N GLU A 483 -20.65 -2.87 -24.39
CA GLU A 483 -21.83 -3.74 -24.46
C GLU A 483 -21.89 -4.77 -23.31
N ILE A 484 -21.76 -4.28 -22.08
CA ILE A 484 -21.64 -5.08 -20.84
C ILE A 484 -22.72 -4.80 -19.79
N PHE A 485 -23.69 -3.94 -20.08
CA PHE A 485 -24.76 -3.59 -19.14
C PHE A 485 -26.04 -4.42 -19.31
N ASP A 486 -26.12 -5.23 -20.38
CA ASP A 486 -27.28 -6.05 -20.76
C ASP A 486 -27.25 -7.48 -20.21
N PHE A 487 -26.22 -7.85 -19.44
CA PHE A 487 -26.10 -9.15 -18.79
C PHE A 487 -25.48 -9.02 -17.40
N ALA A 488 -25.57 -10.09 -16.61
CA ALA A 488 -24.94 -10.17 -15.30
C ALA A 488 -24.33 -11.56 -15.08
N LEU A 489 -23.16 -11.58 -14.45
CA LEU A 489 -22.53 -12.78 -13.95
C LEU A 489 -23.27 -13.26 -12.70
N THR A 490 -23.51 -14.56 -12.63
CA THR A 490 -24.09 -15.21 -11.45
C THR A 490 -23.10 -15.24 -10.28
N ASP A 491 -23.60 -15.41 -9.05
CA ASP A 491 -22.74 -15.53 -7.87
C ASP A 491 -21.71 -16.66 -7.99
N ALA A 492 -22.10 -17.78 -8.61
CA ALA A 492 -21.19 -18.90 -8.86
C ALA A 492 -20.07 -18.54 -9.84
N GLU A 493 -20.37 -17.76 -10.88
CA GLU A 493 -19.37 -17.28 -11.84
C GLU A 493 -18.45 -16.25 -11.20
N MET A 494 -18.99 -15.32 -10.41
CA MET A 494 -18.22 -14.36 -9.63
C MET A 494 -17.25 -15.07 -8.67
N GLN A 495 -17.70 -16.13 -7.97
CA GLN A 495 -16.85 -16.95 -7.10
C GLN A 495 -15.75 -17.69 -7.86
N ARG A 496 -16.05 -18.20 -9.06
CA ARG A 496 -15.03 -18.85 -9.91
C ARG A 496 -13.95 -17.86 -10.34
N ILE A 497 -14.32 -16.63 -10.71
CA ILE A 497 -13.35 -15.59 -11.04
C ILE A 497 -12.59 -15.14 -9.78
N ALA A 498 -13.24 -15.01 -8.63
CA ALA A 498 -12.59 -14.70 -7.35
C ALA A 498 -11.47 -15.72 -7.01
N ALA A 499 -11.71 -17.00 -7.27
CA ALA A 499 -10.74 -18.07 -7.07
C ALA A 499 -9.50 -18.01 -8.01
N MET A 500 -9.52 -17.15 -9.03
CA MET A 500 -8.37 -16.93 -9.93
C MET A 500 -7.30 -16.01 -9.32
N ASP A 501 -7.57 -15.36 -8.17
CA ASP A 501 -6.63 -14.44 -7.56
C ASP A 501 -5.33 -15.15 -7.16
N GLN A 502 -4.22 -14.65 -7.69
CA GLN A 502 -2.88 -15.15 -7.41
C GLN A 502 -2.09 -14.16 -6.55
N ASN A 503 -2.71 -13.03 -6.18
CA ASN A 503 -2.06 -11.88 -5.58
C ASN A 503 -0.80 -11.45 -6.37
N ARG A 504 -0.89 -11.54 -7.71
CA ARG A 504 0.24 -11.34 -8.62
C ARG A 504 -0.07 -10.23 -9.62
N ARG A 505 0.52 -9.06 -9.39
CA ARG A 505 0.62 -7.98 -10.39
C ARG A 505 1.50 -8.43 -11.55
N HIS A 506 1.17 -8.01 -12.76
CA HIS A 506 2.03 -8.15 -13.93
C HIS A 506 2.98 -6.97 -14.07
N SER A 507 2.65 -5.80 -13.53
CA SER A 507 3.59 -4.69 -13.46
C SER A 507 4.42 -4.70 -12.18
N SER A 508 5.66 -4.22 -12.30
CA SER A 508 6.67 -4.25 -11.23
C SER A 508 6.98 -2.88 -10.62
N TYR A 509 6.07 -1.91 -10.74
CA TYR A 509 6.22 -0.59 -10.09
C TYR A 509 6.34 -0.70 -8.58
#